data_AF-A0A939NHJ5-F1
#
_entry.id   AF-A0A939NHJ5-F1
#
_cell.length_a   1.000
_cell.length_b   1.000
_cell.length_c   1.000
_cell.angle_alpha   90.00
_cell.angle_beta   90.00
_cell.angle_gamma   90.00
#
_symmetry.space_group_name_H-M   'P 1'
#
loop_
_entity.id
_entity.type
_entity.pdbx_description
1 polymer ?
#
loop_
_entity_poly.entity_id
_entity_poly.type
_entity_poly.pdbx_seq_one_letter_code
_entity_poly.pdbx_strand_id
1 'polypeptide(L)'
;MKAAALGGVDVYLDKVVNVVDYVKSNKVRPLVIFNDDRINKIEELKSVPTTKKRFRCRYWFMERFCYQKGTPEAVKKQLTKQLKEAYETKEYKEYAKNNLVDIGEGYLGPDEFEKVRKEYEKFDEISDDLGI
;
A
#
# COMPACT_ATOMS: atom_id res chain seq x y z
N MET A 1 11.70 11.89 -4.71
CA MET A 1 10.50 12.66 -4.30
C MET A 1 10.48 13.09 -2.84
N LYS A 2 10.94 12.28 -1.86
CA LYS A 2 10.98 12.67 -0.42
C LYS A 2 11.67 14.02 -0.12
N ALA A 3 12.71 14.38 -0.88
CA ALA A 3 13.40 15.68 -0.73
C ALA A 3 12.58 16.88 -1.24
N ALA A 4 11.69 16.69 -2.23
CA ALA A 4 10.87 17.77 -2.79
C ALA A 4 9.74 18.17 -1.84
N ALA A 5 9.15 17.22 -1.11
CA ALA A 5 8.11 17.51 -0.10
C ALA A 5 8.62 18.35 1.08
N LEU A 6 9.93 18.38 1.32
CA LEU A 6 10.55 19.14 2.40
C LEU A 6 11.09 20.51 1.96
N GLY A 7 10.96 20.88 0.67
CA GLY A 7 11.53 22.14 0.18
C GLY A 7 11.10 22.64 -1.20
N GLY A 8 10.12 22.02 -1.87
CA GLY A 8 9.75 22.39 -3.24
C GLY A 8 8.33 22.10 -3.72
N VAL A 9 7.45 21.47 -2.91
CA VAL A 9 6.02 21.29 -3.22
C VAL A 9 5.14 21.53 -2.00
N ASP A 10 3.96 22.13 -2.19
CA ASP A 10 3.02 22.45 -1.10
C ASP A 10 2.24 21.22 -0.60
N VAL A 11 1.98 20.26 -1.50
CA VAL A 11 1.22 19.04 -1.23
C VAL A 11 1.87 17.86 -1.94
N TYR A 12 1.93 16.72 -1.25
CA TYR A 12 2.45 15.48 -1.81
C TYR A 12 1.64 14.28 -1.28
N LEU A 13 1.52 13.25 -2.11
CA LEU A 13 0.78 12.02 -1.83
C LEU A 13 1.75 10.84 -1.88
N ASP A 14 1.76 10.03 -0.82
CA ASP A 14 2.59 8.81 -0.70
C ASP A 14 2.01 7.88 0.38
N LYS A 15 2.63 6.72 0.53
CA LYS A 15 2.34 5.69 1.51
C LYS A 15 2.60 6.20 2.93
N VAL A 16 1.75 5.77 3.86
CA VAL A 16 1.85 6.11 5.30
C VAL A 16 3.23 5.76 5.88
N VAL A 17 3.78 4.58 5.53
CA VAL A 17 5.12 4.15 5.97
C VAL A 17 6.24 5.14 5.60
N ASN A 18 6.09 5.85 4.48
CA ASN A 18 7.10 6.80 4.02
C ASN A 18 7.01 8.16 4.71
N VAL A 19 5.85 8.50 5.29
CA VAL A 19 5.55 9.85 5.81
C VAL A 19 5.41 9.92 7.32
N VAL A 20 5.17 8.79 7.98
CA VAL A 20 4.84 8.74 9.41
C VAL A 20 5.90 9.45 10.27
N ASP A 21 7.19 9.30 9.97
CA ASP A 21 8.26 9.93 10.75
C ASP A 21 8.30 11.46 10.55
N TYR A 22 7.93 11.95 9.37
CA TYR A 22 7.80 13.38 9.12
C TYR A 22 6.57 13.98 9.80
N VAL A 23 5.47 13.21 9.90
CA VAL A 23 4.28 13.60 10.66
C VAL A 23 4.61 13.67 12.15
N LYS A 24 5.26 12.64 12.70
CA LYS A 24 5.71 12.59 14.10
C LYS A 24 6.66 13.73 14.48
N SER A 25 7.53 14.13 13.54
CA SER A 25 8.47 15.24 13.74
C SER A 25 7.87 16.61 13.38
N ASN A 26 6.57 16.71 13.10
CA ASN A 26 5.88 17.94 12.69
C ASN A 26 6.48 18.64 11.46
N LYS A 27 7.22 17.91 10.61
CA LYS A 27 7.80 18.44 9.36
C LYS A 27 6.79 18.49 8.22
N VAL A 28 5.77 17.63 8.27
CA VAL A 28 4.64 17.64 7.33
C VAL A 28 3.33 17.50 8.10
N ARG A 29 2.28 18.13 7.60
CA ARG A 29 0.94 18.04 8.18
C ARG A 29 0.08 17.08 7.35
N PRO A 30 -0.43 15.98 7.93
CA PRO A 30 -1.31 15.06 7.22
C PRO A 30 -2.68 15.74 6.96
N LEU A 31 -3.17 15.68 5.73
CA LEU A 31 -4.43 16.33 5.33
C LEU A 31 -5.59 15.32 5.20
N VAL A 32 -5.32 14.19 4.54
CA VAL A 32 -6.32 13.16 4.26
C VAL A 32 -5.64 11.80 4.10
N ILE A 33 -6.33 10.73 4.52
CA ILE A 33 -5.88 9.34 4.32
C ILE A 33 -6.81 8.67 3.30
N PHE A 34 -6.22 8.07 2.27
CA PHE A 34 -6.92 7.32 1.23
C PHE A 34 -7.21 5.90 1.71
N ASN A 35 -8.13 5.77 2.66
CA ASN A 35 -8.59 4.51 3.23
C ASN A 35 -10.08 4.64 3.56
N ASP A 36 -10.78 3.52 3.74
CA ASP A 36 -12.14 3.53 4.27
C ASP A 36 -12.12 3.87 5.77
N ASP A 37 -11.22 3.23 6.52
CA ASP A 37 -11.15 3.36 7.97
C ASP A 37 -9.97 4.23 8.44
N ARG A 38 -10.15 4.86 9.60
CA ARG A 38 -9.10 5.69 10.21
C ARG A 38 -7.94 4.82 10.69
N ILE A 39 -6.73 5.34 10.55
CA ILE A 39 -5.54 4.68 11.09
C ILE A 39 -5.41 5.06 12.57
N ASN A 40 -5.94 4.21 13.45
CA ASN A 40 -5.92 4.44 14.89
C ASN A 40 -4.64 3.95 15.58
N LYS A 41 -3.80 3.18 14.87
CA LYS A 41 -2.52 2.64 15.39
C LYS A 41 -1.46 3.72 15.62
N ILE A 42 -1.63 4.90 15.02
CA ILE A 42 -0.67 6.02 15.05
C ILE A 42 -1.39 7.23 15.61
N GLU A 43 -0.91 7.76 16.74
CA GLU A 43 -1.58 8.84 17.47
C GLU A 43 -1.79 10.07 16.60
N GLU A 44 -0.76 10.45 15.85
CA GLU A 44 -0.72 11.65 15.01
C GLU A 44 -1.69 11.57 13.82
N LEU A 45 -2.17 10.36 13.47
CA LEU A 45 -3.11 10.14 12.36
C LEU A 45 -4.56 9.96 12.80
N LYS A 46 -4.85 9.82 14.11
CA LYS A 46 -6.22 9.55 14.60
C LYS A 46 -7.22 10.63 14.19
N SER A 47 -6.80 11.89 14.24
CA SER A 47 -7.64 13.04 13.89
C SER A 47 -7.80 13.23 12.38
N VAL A 48 -6.91 12.66 11.56
CA VAL A 48 -6.85 12.88 10.11
C VAL A 48 -8.05 12.22 9.41
N PRO A 49 -8.85 12.98 8.63
CA PRO A 49 -10.03 12.44 7.96
C PRO A 49 -9.65 11.43 6.87
N THR A 50 -10.58 10.52 6.59
CA THR A 50 -10.47 9.56 5.48
C THR A 50 -11.29 10.01 4.27
N THR A 51 -10.95 9.51 3.08
CA THR A 51 -11.68 9.83 1.84
C THR A 51 -13.12 9.32 1.86
N LYS A 52 -13.44 8.25 2.61
CA LYS A 52 -14.77 7.62 2.72
C LYS A 52 -15.95 8.60 2.84
N LYS A 53 -15.77 9.71 3.57
CA LYS A 53 -16.85 10.68 3.82
C LYS A 53 -17.15 11.62 2.65
N ARG A 54 -16.25 11.78 1.68
CA ARG A 54 -16.37 12.83 0.63
C ARG A 54 -15.97 12.38 -0.77
N PHE A 55 -15.12 11.38 -0.91
CA PHE A 55 -14.59 10.91 -2.19
C PHE A 55 -14.58 9.38 -2.20
N ARG A 56 -15.19 8.74 -3.21
CA ARG A 56 -15.05 7.29 -3.45
C ARG A 56 -13.69 6.96 -4.09
N CYS A 57 -12.62 7.59 -3.61
CA CYS A 57 -11.26 7.32 -4.03
C CYS A 57 -10.60 6.43 -2.97
N ARG A 58 -10.58 5.13 -3.26
CA ARG A 58 -9.79 4.14 -2.52
C ARG A 58 -8.58 3.82 -3.36
N TYR A 59 -7.41 3.91 -2.74
CA TYR A 59 -6.15 3.60 -3.38
C TYR A 59 -5.30 2.81 -2.40
N TRP A 60 -4.98 1.58 -2.75
CA TRP A 60 -4.14 0.70 -1.95
C TRP A 60 -2.86 0.37 -2.71
N PHE A 61 -1.74 0.48 -2.03
CA PHE A 61 -0.47 0.00 -2.55
C PHE A 61 -0.23 -1.41 -2.03
N MET A 62 -0.24 -2.39 -2.93
CA MET A 62 0.13 -3.77 -2.62
C MET A 62 1.50 -4.10 -3.22
N GLU A 63 2.36 -4.71 -2.42
CA GLU A 63 3.63 -5.25 -2.90
C GLU A 63 3.38 -6.62 -3.54
N ARG A 64 3.96 -6.85 -4.71
CA ARG A 64 3.67 -8.01 -5.55
C ARG A 64 4.95 -8.73 -5.92
N PHE A 65 4.91 -10.06 -5.85
CA PHE A 65 5.95 -10.91 -6.42
C PHE A 65 5.40 -11.57 -7.68
N CYS A 66 6.07 -11.37 -8.82
CA CYS A 66 5.63 -11.88 -10.11
C CYS A 66 6.69 -12.78 -10.73
N TYR A 67 6.24 -13.81 -11.44
CA TYR A 67 7.11 -14.69 -12.21
C TYR A 67 7.29 -14.16 -13.62
N GLN A 68 8.48 -14.37 -14.19
CA GLN A 68 8.68 -14.15 -15.62
C GLN A 68 7.78 -15.09 -16.43
N LYS A 69 7.27 -14.60 -17.56
CA LYS A 69 6.51 -15.43 -18.49
C LYS A 69 7.39 -16.61 -18.94
N GLY A 70 6.85 -17.82 -18.81
CA GLY A 70 7.55 -19.06 -19.17
C GLY A 70 8.30 -19.75 -18.03
N THR A 71 8.29 -19.21 -16.80
CA THR A 71 8.86 -19.90 -15.65
C THR A 71 8.25 -21.31 -15.48
N PRO A 72 9.06 -22.37 -15.31
CA PRO A 72 8.56 -23.72 -15.12
C PRO A 72 7.66 -23.84 -13.89
N GLU A 73 6.63 -24.67 -13.98
CA GLU A 73 5.60 -24.78 -12.94
C GLU A 73 6.15 -25.27 -11.60
N ALA A 74 7.13 -26.18 -11.62
CA ALA A 74 7.82 -26.63 -10.42
C ALA A 74 8.51 -25.48 -9.67
N VAL A 75 9.13 -24.55 -10.40
CA VAL A 75 9.82 -23.38 -9.83
C VAL A 75 8.80 -22.42 -9.23
N LYS A 76 7.68 -22.15 -9.91
CA LYS A 76 6.61 -21.29 -9.36
C LYS A 76 6.08 -21.84 -8.05
N LYS A 77 5.79 -23.15 -7.98
CA LYS A 77 5.30 -23.80 -6.76
C LYS A 77 6.29 -23.67 -5.61
N GLN A 78 7.58 -23.89 -5.88
CA GLN A 78 8.62 -23.77 -4.87
C GLN A 78 8.72 -22.33 -4.35
N LEU A 79 8.76 -21.33 -5.23
CA LEU A 79 8.87 -19.92 -4.85
C LEU A 79 7.63 -19.44 -4.09
N THR A 80 6.43 -19.76 -4.55
CA THR A 80 5.18 -19.42 -3.85
C THR A 80 5.17 -20.01 -2.44
N LYS A 81 5.61 -21.27 -2.28
CA LYS A 81 5.70 -21.91 -0.96
C LYS A 81 6.67 -21.18 -0.05
N GLN A 82 7.89 -20.90 -0.51
CA GLN A 82 8.92 -20.22 0.28
C GLN A 82 8.50 -18.80 0.68
N LEU A 83 7.84 -18.07 -0.22
CA LEU A 83 7.30 -16.73 0.09
C LEU A 83 6.24 -16.79 1.19
N LYS A 84 5.33 -17.77 1.13
CA LYS A 84 4.33 -17.97 2.17
C LYS A 84 4.96 -18.34 3.51
N GLU A 85 5.92 -19.26 3.51
CA GLU A 85 6.66 -19.65 4.72
C GLU A 85 7.38 -18.44 5.34
N ALA A 86 8.04 -17.60 4.52
CA ALA A 86 8.69 -16.38 4.97
C ALA A 86 7.68 -15.37 5.55
N TYR A 87 6.54 -15.16 4.88
CA TYR A 87 5.46 -14.28 5.35
C TYR A 87 4.87 -14.74 6.70
N GLU A 88 4.84 -16.05 6.93
CA GLU A 88 4.24 -16.62 8.14
C GLU A 88 5.14 -16.54 9.37
N THR A 89 6.45 -16.27 9.20
CA THR A 89 7.41 -16.10 10.29
C THR A 89 7.00 -15.01 11.28
N LYS A 90 7.40 -15.17 12.54
CA LYS A 90 7.09 -14.19 13.60
C LYS A 90 7.83 -12.89 13.34
N GLU A 91 9.08 -13.02 12.94
CA GLU A 91 10.01 -11.94 12.62
C GLU A 91 9.43 -11.04 11.53
N TYR A 92 8.90 -11.63 10.45
CA TYR A 92 8.26 -10.86 9.39
C TYR A 92 6.98 -10.17 9.86
N LYS A 93 6.13 -10.85 10.62
CA LYS A 93 4.88 -10.25 11.15
C LYS A 93 5.14 -9.09 12.10
N GLU A 94 6.17 -9.20 12.95
CA GLU A 94 6.60 -8.11 13.81
C GLU A 94 7.18 -6.95 13.01
N TYR A 95 8.04 -7.23 12.04
CA TYR A 95 8.53 -6.23 11.10
C TYR A 95 7.37 -5.52 10.39
N ALA A 96 6.39 -6.27 9.89
CA ALA A 96 5.26 -5.73 9.14
C ALA A 96 4.40 -4.79 10.00
N LYS A 97 4.14 -5.19 11.24
CA LYS A 97 3.41 -4.39 12.22
C LYS A 97 4.16 -3.11 12.61
N ASN A 98 5.47 -3.21 12.85
CA ASN A 98 6.30 -2.07 13.24
C ASN A 98 6.46 -1.05 12.11
N ASN A 99 6.48 -1.51 10.85
CA ASN A 99 6.62 -0.68 9.67
C ASN A 99 5.27 -0.31 9.02
N LEU A 100 4.14 -0.66 9.65
CA LEU A 100 2.80 -0.28 9.19
C LEU A 100 2.46 -0.80 7.79
N VAL A 101 3.08 -1.90 7.37
CA VAL A 101 2.78 -2.59 6.10
C VAL A 101 1.74 -3.71 6.29
N ASP A 102 1.10 -3.76 7.45
CA ASP A 102 0.03 -4.70 7.84
C ASP A 102 -1.36 -4.03 7.95
N ILE A 103 -1.52 -2.83 7.38
CA ILE A 103 -2.77 -2.06 7.51
C ILE A 103 -3.89 -2.62 6.61
N GLY A 104 -3.54 -3.20 5.46
CA GLY A 104 -4.47 -3.74 4.48
C GLY A 104 -4.69 -5.25 4.59
N GLU A 105 -5.27 -5.83 3.55
CA GLU A 105 -5.35 -7.29 3.41
C GLU A 105 -3.94 -7.89 3.39
N GLY A 106 -3.78 -9.03 4.05
CA GLY A 106 -2.49 -9.71 4.18
C GLY A 106 -2.06 -10.44 2.91
N TYR A 107 -1.25 -11.49 3.06
CA TYR A 107 -0.80 -12.31 1.94
C TYR A 107 -1.97 -12.82 1.08
N LEU A 108 -1.91 -12.56 -0.22
CA LEU A 108 -2.81 -13.10 -1.22
C LEU A 108 -2.07 -14.14 -2.05
N GLY A 109 -2.66 -15.34 -2.18
CA GLY A 109 -2.12 -16.39 -3.02
C GLY A 109 -2.26 -16.09 -4.52
N PRO A 110 -1.61 -16.89 -5.39
CA PRO A 110 -1.70 -16.74 -6.85
C PRO A 110 -3.15 -16.74 -7.37
N ASP A 111 -4.02 -17.58 -6.80
CA ASP A 111 -5.42 -17.72 -7.23
C ASP A 111 -6.30 -16.55 -6.77
N GLU A 112 -5.89 -15.86 -5.70
CA GLU A 112 -6.61 -14.70 -5.16
C GLU A 112 -6.24 -13.41 -5.89
N PHE A 113 -5.15 -13.44 -6.67
CA PHE A 113 -4.62 -12.31 -7.40
C PHE A 113 -5.55 -11.81 -8.51
N GLU A 114 -6.44 -12.65 -9.04
CA GLU A 114 -7.48 -12.22 -10.00
C GLU A 114 -8.40 -11.12 -9.43
N LYS A 115 -8.57 -11.06 -8.09
CA LYS A 115 -9.31 -9.96 -7.45
C LYS A 115 -8.63 -8.61 -7.66
N VAL A 116 -7.30 -8.62 -7.75
CA VAL A 116 -6.46 -7.45 -7.89
C VAL A 116 -6.35 -7.01 -9.36
N ARG A 117 -6.54 -7.94 -10.31
CA ARG A 117 -6.63 -7.61 -11.75
C ARG A 117 -7.74 -6.60 -12.04
N LYS A 118 -8.88 -6.70 -11.35
CA LYS A 118 -9.99 -5.74 -11.47
C LYS A 118 -9.61 -4.32 -11.06
N GLU A 119 -8.61 -4.15 -10.20
CA GLU A 119 -8.11 -2.81 -9.88
C GLU A 119 -7.35 -2.21 -11.07
N TYR A 120 -6.64 -3.02 -11.85
CA TYR A 120 -5.92 -2.55 -13.03
C TYR A 120 -6.89 -2.01 -14.10
N GLU A 121 -7.96 -2.75 -14.38
CA GLU A 121 -8.99 -2.32 -15.35
C GLU A 121 -9.63 -0.98 -14.96
N LYS A 122 -9.82 -0.76 -13.66
CA LYS A 122 -10.30 0.53 -13.15
C LYS A 122 -9.30 1.66 -13.36
N PHE A 123 -7.99 1.38 -13.26
CA PHE A 123 -6.97 2.39 -13.53
C PHE A 123 -6.87 2.73 -15.01
N ASP A 124 -7.02 1.75 -15.91
CA ASP A 124 -7.09 1.99 -17.36
C ASP A 124 -8.26 2.95 -17.69
N GLU A 125 -9.46 2.68 -17.17
CA GLU A 125 -10.64 3.54 -17.36
C GLU A 125 -10.40 4.98 -16.85
N ILE A 126 -9.80 5.11 -15.65
CA ILE A 126 -9.44 6.43 -15.09
C ILE A 126 -8.37 7.12 -15.94
N SER A 127 -7.39 6.39 -16.47
CA SER A 127 -6.32 6.94 -17.32
C SER A 127 -6.90 7.49 -18.61
N ASP A 128 -7.77 6.71 -19.25
CA ASP A 128 -8.45 7.08 -20.50
C ASP A 128 -9.35 8.32 -20.30
N ASP A 129 -10.14 8.35 -19.22
CA ASP A 129 -11.02 9.48 -18.87
C ASP A 129 -10.22 10.77 -18.59
N LEU A 130 -9.04 10.65 -17.98
CA LEU A 130 -8.19 11.79 -17.61
C LEU A 130 -7.18 12.16 -18.70
N GLY A 131 -7.03 11.34 -19.74
CA GLY A 131 -6.07 11.55 -20.83
C GLY A 131 -4.61 11.45 -20.39
N ILE A 132 -4.29 10.56 -19.45
CA ILE A 132 -2.94 10.33 -18.91
C ILE A 132 -2.43 8.92 -19.19
#